data_AF-A0A9W4J6J6-F1
#
_entry.id   AF-A0A9W4J6J6-F1
#
_cell.length_a   1.000
_cell.length_b   1.000
_cell.length_c   1.000
_cell.angle_alpha   90.00
_cell.angle_beta   90.00
_cell.angle_gamma   90.00
#
_symmetry.space_group_name_H-M   'P 1'
#
loop_
_entity.id
_entity.type
_entity.pdbx_description
1 polymer ?
#
loop_
_entity_poly.entity_id
_entity_poly.type
_entity_poly.pdbx_seq_one_letter_code
_entity_poly.pdbx_strand_id
1 'polypeptide(L)'
;MPPTSPIEGHPRVGLVIARLMVRGEDRGVRPFVVRINDGRVMSEGITCRVLPRRTGSKMVDHSITMFNHVHLPRSSLLGSIEPPSNDRQNFLSVISRISVGTLAISMAMIPILKRCAFVAGKYSLRRHIRGPTGSQIPIITFRTQQAPILHALASIAVFEAWATDCVQKFCDARLETPVRHGLATAFKAVLTKATQDTLYTWTERCGAQGLYEHNHIIESQLESRGISISEGDTLTLCIRKSRHRMLLQEKYKLPPPDHPESPLARHEASVFDECRTLLQKMEGGHRSPEFNRVILPRCHFLIESAGQRLAYEAALSANVSPILLAIYETGSIRQDSSWYLEKGGISREKQFEMEIQALDAGLPLLDQLLDQMDVEPYCTAPILSESLMEKFNDGLTTYGGVDMAMSGGISIAQSKL
;
A
#
# COMPACT_ATOMS: atom_id res chain seq x y z
N MET A 1 -10.24 2.01 12.82
CA MET A 1 -11.18 1.65 13.89
C MET A 1 -11.68 0.25 13.63
N PRO A 2 -11.68 -0.66 14.61
CA PRO A 2 -12.13 -2.03 14.39
C PRO A 2 -13.64 -2.08 14.08
N PRO A 3 -14.10 -3.04 13.26
CA PRO A 3 -15.51 -3.32 13.09
C PRO A 3 -16.06 -4.00 14.36
N THR A 4 -17.03 -3.37 15.04
CA THR A 4 -17.59 -3.89 16.30
C THR A 4 -19.12 -3.91 16.39
N SER A 5 -19.85 -3.49 15.35
CA SER A 5 -21.31 -3.63 15.33
C SER A 5 -21.74 -5.11 15.39
N PRO A 6 -22.95 -5.43 15.87
CA PRO A 6 -23.50 -6.77 15.72
C PRO A 6 -23.81 -7.04 14.23
N ILE A 7 -23.29 -8.15 13.71
CA ILE A 7 -23.67 -8.70 12.40
C ILE A 7 -24.13 -10.13 12.64
N GLU A 8 -25.32 -10.47 12.14
CA GLU A 8 -25.92 -11.78 12.37
C GLU A 8 -24.97 -12.90 11.91
N GLY A 9 -24.84 -13.94 12.74
CA GLY A 9 -23.92 -15.06 12.52
C GLY A 9 -22.44 -14.75 12.78
N HIS A 10 -22.08 -13.52 13.13
CA HIS A 10 -20.69 -13.07 13.32
C HIS A 10 -20.45 -12.55 14.75
N PRO A 11 -20.41 -13.44 15.76
CA PRO A 11 -20.05 -13.04 17.12
C PRO A 11 -18.65 -12.43 17.17
N ARG A 12 -18.48 -11.34 17.93
CA ARG A 12 -17.21 -10.60 18.01
C ARG A 12 -16.53 -10.72 19.36
N VAL A 13 -15.23 -10.96 19.34
CA VAL A 13 -14.31 -10.89 20.48
C VAL A 13 -13.22 -9.90 20.11
N GLY A 14 -12.87 -9.02 21.04
CA GLY A 14 -11.85 -7.99 20.85
C GLY A 14 -10.66 -8.18 21.79
N LEU A 15 -9.48 -7.79 21.31
CA LEU A 15 -8.33 -7.49 22.16
C LEU A 15 -8.33 -5.99 22.45
N VAL A 16 -8.77 -5.62 23.65
CA VAL A 16 -8.84 -4.23 24.10
C VAL A 16 -7.53 -3.87 24.79
N ILE A 17 -6.81 -2.91 24.22
CA ILE A 17 -5.56 -2.41 24.78
C ILE A 17 -5.86 -1.25 25.73
N ALA A 18 -5.65 -1.45 27.04
CA ALA A 18 -6.00 -0.46 28.07
C ALA A 18 -4.89 -0.33 29.13
N ARG A 19 -4.90 0.77 29.90
CA ARG A 19 -4.00 0.96 31.05
C ARG A 19 -4.51 0.13 32.23
N LEU A 20 -3.64 -0.71 32.78
CA LEU A 20 -3.95 -1.55 33.95
C LEU A 20 -3.74 -0.72 35.23
N MET A 21 -4.81 -0.50 35.98
CA MET A 21 -4.77 0.16 37.28
C MET A 21 -5.04 -0.86 38.39
N VAL A 22 -4.17 -0.95 39.40
CA VAL A 22 -4.33 -1.86 40.55
C VAL A 22 -4.18 -1.07 41.83
N ARG A 23 -5.24 -1.01 42.66
CA ARG A 23 -5.25 -0.22 43.92
C ARG A 23 -4.79 1.24 43.73
N GLY A 24 -5.13 1.85 42.59
CA GLY A 24 -4.73 3.22 42.24
C GLY A 24 -3.36 3.35 41.56
N GLU A 25 -2.58 2.28 41.47
CA GLU A 25 -1.27 2.26 40.81
C GLU A 25 -1.42 1.95 39.30
N ASP A 26 -0.78 2.76 38.45
CA ASP A 26 -0.65 2.51 37.01
C ASP A 26 0.44 1.48 36.73
N ARG A 27 0.06 0.35 36.13
CA ARG A 27 0.95 -0.75 35.77
C ARG A 27 1.18 -0.86 34.26
N GLY A 28 0.91 0.24 33.55
CA GLY A 28 1.13 0.38 32.12
C GLY A 28 0.05 -0.31 31.28
N VAL A 29 0.28 -0.35 29.98
CA VAL A 29 -0.67 -0.87 29.00
C VAL A 29 -0.70 -2.40 29.00
N ARG A 30 -1.90 -3.00 28.91
CA ARG A 30 -2.14 -4.44 28.80
C ARG A 30 -3.26 -4.77 27.81
N PRO A 31 -3.22 -5.92 27.13
CA PRO A 31 -4.34 -6.44 26.36
C PRO A 31 -5.36 -7.17 27.26
N PHE A 32 -6.64 -6.97 26.97
CA PHE A 32 -7.75 -7.67 27.59
C PHE A 32 -8.60 -8.36 26.52
N VAL A 33 -8.90 -9.65 26.71
CA VAL A 33 -9.86 -10.38 25.88
C VAL A 33 -11.27 -10.03 26.33
N VAL A 34 -12.05 -9.43 25.43
CA VAL A 34 -13.39 -8.94 25.72
C VAL A 34 -14.39 -9.51 24.71
N ARG A 35 -15.47 -10.11 25.21
CA ARG A 35 -16.62 -10.45 24.38
C ARG A 35 -17.34 -9.14 24.02
N ILE A 36 -17.44 -8.83 22.73
CA ILE A 36 -17.98 -7.53 22.26
C ILE A 36 -19.48 -7.62 22.00
N ASN A 37 -19.90 -8.59 21.19
CA ASN A 37 -21.30 -8.81 20.85
C ASN A 37 -21.50 -10.26 20.37
N ASP A 38 -22.71 -10.79 20.48
CA ASP A 38 -23.03 -12.16 20.05
C ASP A 38 -23.42 -12.31 18.58
N GLY A 39 -23.29 -11.23 17.80
CA GLY A 39 -23.78 -11.13 16.43
C GLY A 39 -25.18 -10.51 16.34
N ARG A 40 -25.88 -10.33 17.45
CA ARG A 40 -27.21 -9.68 17.51
C ARG A 40 -27.23 -8.52 18.48
N VAL A 41 -26.69 -8.70 19.67
CA VAL A 41 -26.72 -7.73 20.77
C VAL A 41 -25.32 -7.50 21.32
N MET A 42 -25.03 -6.24 21.68
CA MET A 42 -23.79 -5.87 22.36
C MET A 42 -23.73 -6.50 23.76
N SER A 43 -22.53 -6.83 24.24
CA SER A 43 -22.36 -7.27 25.63
C SER A 43 -22.62 -6.11 26.60
N GLU A 44 -23.01 -6.45 27.83
CA GLU A 44 -23.37 -5.48 28.87
C GLU A 44 -22.26 -4.44 29.10
N GLY A 45 -22.65 -3.17 29.20
CA GLY A 45 -21.72 -2.05 29.35
C GLY A 45 -20.93 -1.68 28.09
N ILE A 46 -21.08 -2.39 26.98
CA ILE A 46 -20.42 -2.05 25.70
C ILE A 46 -21.41 -1.39 24.76
N THR A 47 -21.02 -0.26 24.19
CA THR A 47 -21.80 0.41 23.14
C THR A 47 -20.96 0.58 21.88
N CYS A 48 -21.63 0.54 20.73
CA CYS A 48 -21.00 0.64 19.42
C CYS A 48 -21.73 1.71 18.60
N ARG A 49 -20.97 2.66 18.02
CA ARG A 49 -21.47 3.65 17.08
C ARG A 49 -20.79 3.44 15.74
N VAL A 50 -21.56 2.98 14.75
CA VAL A 50 -21.05 2.70 13.40
C VAL A 50 -20.72 4.03 12.71
N LEU A 51 -19.52 4.13 12.17
CA LEU A 51 -19.09 5.30 11.40
C LEU A 51 -19.71 5.25 9.99
N PRO A 52 -19.94 6.42 9.36
CA PRO A 52 -20.28 6.47 7.95
C PRO A 52 -19.25 5.73 7.08
N ARG A 53 -19.69 5.31 5.88
CA ARG A 53 -18.84 4.62 4.92
C ARG A 53 -17.58 5.44 4.64
N ARG A 54 -16.42 4.80 4.78
CA ARG A 54 -15.12 5.34 4.33
C ARG A 54 -15.04 5.23 2.80
N THR A 55 -14.75 6.33 2.11
CA THR A 55 -14.56 6.34 0.66
C THR A 55 -13.49 5.32 0.23
N GLY A 56 -13.75 4.58 -0.84
CA GLY A 56 -12.85 3.53 -1.36
C GLY A 56 -12.87 2.22 -0.58
N SER A 57 -13.40 2.20 0.65
CA SER A 57 -13.51 0.97 1.42
C SER A 57 -14.71 0.14 0.97
N LYS A 58 -14.45 -1.15 0.79
CA LYS A 58 -15.51 -2.17 0.83
C LYS A 58 -16.09 -2.25 2.24
N MET A 59 -17.31 -2.80 2.35
CA MET A 59 -18.19 -2.68 3.51
C MET A 59 -17.60 -3.28 4.80
N VAL A 60 -16.80 -2.47 5.51
CA VAL A 60 -16.35 -2.73 6.87
C VAL A 60 -17.06 -1.73 7.78
N ASP A 61 -17.74 -2.23 8.80
CA ASP A 61 -18.50 -1.43 9.77
C ASP A 61 -17.58 -0.75 10.80
N HIS A 62 -16.61 0.03 10.34
CA HIS A 62 -15.72 0.77 11.23
C HIS A 62 -16.53 1.50 12.30
N SER A 63 -16.20 1.26 13.57
CA SER A 63 -17.06 1.65 14.67
C SER A 63 -16.27 2.30 15.81
N ILE A 64 -16.94 3.21 16.52
CA ILE A 64 -16.48 3.68 17.83
C ILE A 64 -17.08 2.74 18.88
N THR A 65 -16.21 2.02 19.59
CA THR A 65 -16.61 1.12 20.69
C THR A 65 -16.31 1.79 22.03
N MET A 66 -17.31 1.87 22.90
CA MET A 66 -17.19 2.45 24.24
C MET A 66 -17.48 1.39 25.29
N PHE A 67 -16.73 1.42 26.38
CA PHE A 67 -16.83 0.48 27.49
C PHE A 67 -17.19 1.26 28.76
N ASN A 68 -18.33 0.94 29.37
CA ASN A 68 -18.81 1.56 30.60
C ASN A 68 -18.90 0.50 31.70
N HIS A 69 -17.96 0.55 32.65
CA HIS A 69 -17.89 -0.38 33.79
C HIS A 69 -18.04 -1.86 33.43
N VAL A 70 -17.39 -2.30 32.34
CA VAL A 70 -17.45 -3.69 31.86
C VAL A 70 -16.66 -4.61 32.79
N HIS A 71 -17.35 -5.56 33.41
CA HIS A 71 -16.75 -6.54 34.31
C HIS A 71 -16.17 -7.72 33.53
N LEU A 72 -14.89 -8.01 33.75
CA LEU A 72 -14.16 -9.11 33.10
C LEU A 72 -13.58 -10.06 34.15
N PRO A 73 -13.56 -11.38 33.88
CA PRO A 73 -12.83 -12.31 34.73
C PRO A 73 -11.32 -12.04 34.68
N ARG A 74 -10.58 -12.46 35.71
CA ARG A 74 -9.12 -12.31 35.76
C ARG A 74 -8.42 -12.93 34.55
N SER A 75 -8.98 -14.01 33.99
CA SER A 75 -8.47 -14.68 32.78
C SER A 75 -8.53 -13.85 31.50
N SER A 76 -9.26 -12.73 31.49
CA SER A 76 -9.28 -11.81 30.35
C SER A 76 -7.97 -11.03 30.21
N LEU A 77 -7.20 -10.84 31.28
CA LEU A 77 -5.91 -10.14 31.22
C LEU A 77 -4.86 -11.02 30.54
N LEU A 78 -4.27 -10.54 29.45
CA LEU A 78 -3.13 -11.19 28.81
C LEU A 78 -1.83 -10.63 29.39
N GLY A 79 -1.08 -11.47 30.11
CA GLY A 79 0.21 -11.15 30.71
C GLY A 79 0.15 -10.97 32.23
N SER A 80 1.21 -10.40 32.80
CA SER A 80 1.36 -10.22 34.25
C SER A 80 0.59 -9.01 34.78
N ILE A 81 0.06 -9.16 36.00
CA ILE A 81 -0.51 -8.06 36.80
C ILE A 81 0.56 -7.18 37.43
N GLU A 82 1.80 -7.65 37.52
CA GLU A 82 2.91 -6.91 38.11
C GLU A 82 3.33 -5.72 37.23
N PRO A 83 3.83 -4.62 37.84
CA PRO A 83 4.34 -3.49 37.09
C PRO A 83 5.53 -3.93 36.20
N PRO A 84 5.63 -3.41 34.97
CA PRO A 84 6.76 -3.74 34.10
C PRO A 84 8.04 -3.07 34.62
N SER A 85 9.19 -3.71 34.44
CA SER A 85 10.48 -3.09 34.76
C SER A 85 10.84 -1.92 33.83
N ASN A 86 10.25 -1.89 32.62
CA ASN A 86 10.44 -0.85 31.64
C ASN A 86 9.15 -0.65 30.83
N ASP A 87 8.45 0.46 31.06
CA ASP A 87 7.16 0.78 30.41
C ASP A 87 7.25 0.78 28.89
N ARG A 88 8.33 1.32 28.34
CA ARG A 88 8.52 1.42 26.89
C ARG A 88 8.70 0.05 26.26
N GLN A 89 9.49 -0.83 26.88
CA GLN A 89 9.69 -2.18 26.39
C GLN A 89 8.41 -3.01 26.50
N ASN A 90 7.67 -2.86 27.61
CA ASN A 90 6.36 -3.48 27.78
C ASN A 90 5.38 -3.03 26.68
N PHE A 91 5.28 -1.72 26.44
CA PHE A 91 4.41 -1.19 25.38
C PHE A 91 4.78 -1.78 24.00
N LEU A 92 6.06 -1.78 23.64
CA LEU A 92 6.54 -2.36 22.38
C LEU A 92 6.25 -3.86 22.26
N SER A 93 6.30 -4.59 23.37
CA SER A 93 5.93 -6.01 23.43
C SER A 93 4.42 -6.21 23.20
N VAL A 94 3.58 -5.40 23.86
CA VAL A 94 2.11 -5.44 23.70
C VAL A 94 1.70 -5.17 22.25
N ILE A 95 2.34 -4.21 21.57
CA ILE A 95 2.04 -3.87 20.18
C ILE A 95 2.86 -4.65 19.16
N SER A 96 3.59 -5.70 19.57
CA SER A 96 4.53 -6.42 18.69
C SER A 96 3.89 -6.96 17.41
N ARG A 97 2.60 -7.34 17.48
CA ARG A 97 1.80 -7.81 16.34
C ARG A 97 1.61 -6.77 15.23
N ILE A 98 1.78 -5.48 15.51
CA ILE A 98 1.76 -4.44 14.46
C ILE A 98 2.79 -4.76 13.38
N SER A 99 3.97 -5.29 13.73
CA SER A 99 4.97 -5.64 12.72
C SER A 99 4.53 -6.73 11.76
N VAL A 100 3.73 -7.70 12.24
CA VAL A 100 3.10 -8.74 11.40
C VAL A 100 2.04 -8.11 10.52
N GLY A 101 1.21 -7.25 11.11
CA GLY A 101 0.20 -6.47 10.39
C GLY A 101 0.79 -5.60 9.29
N THR A 102 1.90 -4.92 9.56
CA THR A 102 2.63 -4.08 8.58
C THR A 102 2.98 -4.87 7.33
N LEU A 103 3.54 -6.07 7.48
CA LEU A 103 3.90 -6.91 6.33
C LEU A 103 2.64 -7.46 5.63
N ALA A 104 1.74 -8.07 6.40
CA ALA A 104 0.57 -8.77 5.87
C ALA A 104 -0.39 -7.83 5.13
N ILE A 105 -0.67 -6.64 5.67
CA ILE A 105 -1.58 -5.70 5.04
C ILE A 105 -0.98 -5.09 3.76
N SER A 106 0.34 -4.87 3.74
CA SER A 106 1.04 -4.36 2.56
C SER A 106 1.05 -5.37 1.41
N MET A 107 1.04 -6.67 1.70
CA MET A 107 0.95 -7.71 0.65
C MET A 107 -0.34 -7.61 -0.17
N ALA A 108 -1.42 -7.09 0.40
CA ALA A 108 -2.67 -6.89 -0.34
C ALA A 108 -2.54 -5.88 -1.50
N MET A 109 -1.49 -5.05 -1.52
CA MET A 109 -1.23 -4.12 -2.62
C MET A 109 -0.84 -4.84 -3.93
N ILE A 110 -0.24 -6.02 -3.86
CA ILE A 110 0.14 -6.81 -5.05
C ILE A 110 -1.09 -7.26 -5.85
N PRO A 111 -2.07 -8.01 -5.27
CA PRO A 111 -3.27 -8.39 -6.02
C PRO A 111 -4.12 -7.18 -6.43
N ILE A 112 -4.11 -6.08 -5.66
CA ILE A 112 -4.71 -4.80 -6.08
C ILE A 112 -4.06 -4.31 -7.39
N LEU A 113 -2.72 -4.24 -7.43
CA LEU A 113 -1.97 -3.83 -8.61
C LEU A 113 -2.26 -4.74 -9.79
N LYS A 114 -2.23 -6.08 -9.61
CA LYS A 114 -2.52 -7.05 -10.69
C LYS A 114 -3.89 -6.82 -11.31
N ARG A 115 -4.93 -6.74 -10.48
CA ARG A 115 -6.31 -6.50 -10.92
C ARG A 115 -6.44 -5.19 -11.69
N CYS A 116 -5.89 -4.10 -11.16
CA CYS A 116 -5.97 -2.79 -11.81
C CYS A 116 -5.12 -2.72 -13.08
N ALA A 117 -3.96 -3.38 -13.12
CA ALA A 117 -3.11 -3.50 -14.30
C ALA A 117 -3.84 -4.22 -15.43
N PHE A 118 -4.50 -5.33 -15.11
CA PHE A 118 -5.31 -6.10 -16.06
C PHE A 118 -6.42 -5.25 -16.65
N VAL A 119 -7.21 -4.59 -15.79
CA VAL A 119 -8.32 -3.72 -16.22
C VAL A 119 -7.83 -2.57 -17.09
N ALA A 120 -6.82 -1.81 -16.64
CA ALA A 120 -6.29 -0.69 -17.38
C ALA A 120 -5.62 -1.12 -18.70
N GLY A 121 -4.88 -2.22 -18.68
CA GLY A 121 -4.18 -2.78 -19.84
C GLY A 121 -5.14 -3.29 -20.92
N LYS A 122 -6.07 -4.18 -20.56
CA LYS A 122 -7.08 -4.70 -21.49
C LYS A 122 -8.00 -3.59 -22.00
N TYR A 123 -8.38 -2.62 -21.16
CA TYR A 123 -9.09 -1.41 -21.62
C TYR A 123 -8.28 -0.63 -22.65
N SER A 124 -6.97 -0.46 -22.44
CA SER A 124 -6.09 0.28 -23.35
C SER A 124 -5.91 -0.40 -24.71
N LEU A 125 -5.93 -1.74 -24.74
CA LEU A 125 -5.86 -2.54 -25.96
C LEU A 125 -7.14 -2.41 -26.80
N ARG A 126 -8.32 -2.29 -26.16
CA ARG A 126 -9.61 -2.20 -26.86
C ARG A 126 -10.08 -0.77 -27.14
N ARG A 127 -9.70 0.21 -26.33
CA ARG A 127 -10.23 1.58 -26.45
C ARG A 127 -9.58 2.26 -27.65
N HIS A 128 -10.39 2.60 -28.65
CA HIS A 128 -9.92 3.29 -29.84
C HIS A 128 -10.15 4.79 -29.76
N ILE A 129 -9.25 5.53 -30.41
CA ILE A 129 -9.39 6.95 -30.75
C ILE A 129 -9.16 7.15 -32.23
N ARG A 130 -9.56 8.32 -32.74
CA ARG A 130 -9.31 8.70 -34.13
C ARG A 130 -7.86 9.18 -34.29
N GLY A 131 -7.08 8.49 -35.10
CA GLY A 131 -5.71 8.85 -35.43
C GLY A 131 -5.62 10.01 -36.44
N PRO A 132 -4.40 10.51 -36.71
CA PRO A 132 -4.17 11.65 -37.63
C PRO A 132 -4.70 11.42 -39.05
N THR A 133 -4.72 10.17 -39.50
CA THR A 133 -5.21 9.75 -40.82
C THR A 133 -6.71 9.41 -40.83
N GLY A 134 -7.41 9.61 -39.72
CA GLY A 134 -8.83 9.29 -39.57
C GLY A 134 -9.15 7.84 -39.19
N SER A 135 -8.15 6.94 -39.18
CA SER A 135 -8.29 5.54 -38.76
C SER A 135 -8.51 5.43 -37.25
N GLN A 136 -9.25 4.40 -36.82
CA GLN A 136 -9.33 4.04 -35.41
C GLN A 136 -8.03 3.34 -35.00
N ILE A 137 -7.36 3.83 -33.96
CA ILE A 137 -6.17 3.20 -33.38
C ILE A 137 -6.40 2.97 -31.88
N PRO A 138 -5.95 1.84 -31.32
CA PRO A 138 -6.09 1.61 -29.89
C PRO A 138 -5.15 2.53 -29.11
N ILE A 139 -5.59 3.00 -27.94
CA ILE A 139 -4.82 3.94 -27.13
C ILE A 139 -3.50 3.35 -26.61
N ILE A 140 -3.38 2.02 -26.55
CA ILE A 140 -2.12 1.37 -26.21
C ILE A 140 -0.99 1.64 -27.22
N THR A 141 -1.28 2.18 -28.41
CA THR A 141 -0.25 2.53 -29.40
C THR A 141 0.67 3.67 -28.95
N PHE A 142 0.23 4.49 -27.99
CA PHE A 142 1.01 5.62 -27.49
C PHE A 142 1.95 5.19 -26.36
N ARG A 143 3.20 5.65 -26.41
CA ARG A 143 4.19 5.38 -25.36
C ARG A 143 3.76 5.89 -23.98
N THR A 144 2.99 6.97 -23.95
CA THR A 144 2.37 7.53 -22.73
C THR A 144 1.31 6.63 -22.11
N GLN A 145 0.76 5.67 -22.88
CA GLN A 145 -0.12 4.62 -22.38
C GLN A 145 0.65 3.34 -22.04
N GLN A 146 1.64 2.96 -22.87
CA GLN A 146 2.45 1.75 -22.71
C GLN A 146 3.33 1.79 -21.46
N ALA A 147 4.09 2.88 -21.28
CA ALA A 147 5.13 2.94 -20.26
C ALA A 147 4.58 2.75 -18.83
N PRO A 148 3.47 3.41 -18.41
CA PRO A 148 2.90 3.19 -17.08
C PRO A 148 2.43 1.75 -16.84
N ILE A 149 1.92 1.06 -17.87
CA ILE A 149 1.47 -0.33 -17.75
C ILE A 149 2.68 -1.27 -17.62
N LEU A 150 3.69 -1.12 -18.49
CA LEU A 150 4.90 -1.95 -18.47
C LEU A 150 5.69 -1.79 -17.16
N HIS A 151 5.83 -0.56 -16.65
CA HIS A 151 6.47 -0.30 -15.35
C HIS A 151 5.77 -1.00 -14.19
N ALA A 152 4.44 -1.03 -14.20
CA ALA A 152 3.71 -1.72 -13.16
C ALA A 152 3.80 -3.24 -13.30
N LEU A 153 3.75 -3.79 -14.51
CA LEU A 153 3.92 -5.23 -14.74
C LEU A 153 5.30 -5.70 -14.25
N ALA A 154 6.35 -4.93 -14.55
CA ALA A 154 7.69 -5.15 -14.01
C ALA A 154 7.72 -5.08 -12.48
N SER A 155 7.10 -4.04 -11.90
CA SER A 155 7.00 -3.88 -10.44
C SER A 155 6.24 -5.03 -9.78
N ILE A 156 5.14 -5.49 -10.37
CA ILE A 156 4.35 -6.62 -9.87
C ILE A 156 5.20 -7.88 -9.83
N ALA A 157 5.88 -8.21 -10.92
CA ALA A 157 6.74 -9.41 -10.98
C ALA A 157 7.87 -9.36 -9.93
N VAL A 158 8.50 -8.19 -9.76
CA VAL A 158 9.52 -7.96 -8.73
C VAL A 158 8.93 -8.06 -7.32
N PHE A 159 7.75 -7.49 -7.07
CA PHE A 159 7.09 -7.52 -5.77
C PHE A 159 6.57 -8.90 -5.39
N GLU A 160 6.13 -9.73 -6.34
CA GLU A 160 5.73 -11.11 -6.08
C GLU A 160 6.92 -11.97 -5.61
N ALA A 161 8.06 -11.85 -6.30
CA ALA A 161 9.31 -12.49 -5.89
C ALA A 161 9.75 -12.00 -4.50
N TRP A 162 9.74 -10.68 -4.30
CA TRP A 162 10.15 -10.08 -3.03
C TRP A 162 9.20 -10.39 -1.88
N ALA A 163 7.90 -10.53 -2.12
CA ALA A 163 6.94 -10.92 -1.10
C ALA A 163 7.29 -12.28 -0.53
N THR A 164 7.63 -13.24 -1.38
CA THR A 164 8.04 -14.60 -0.97
C THR A 164 9.30 -14.55 -0.10
N ASP A 165 10.35 -13.86 -0.57
CA ASP A 165 11.60 -13.67 0.19
C ASP A 165 11.37 -12.96 1.53
N CYS A 166 10.55 -11.90 1.52
CA CYS A 166 10.26 -11.10 2.71
C CYS A 166 9.45 -11.90 3.74
N VAL A 167 8.48 -12.73 3.35
CA VAL A 167 7.79 -13.66 4.26
C VAL A 167 8.77 -14.63 4.89
N GLN A 168 9.63 -15.27 4.08
CA GLN A 168 10.59 -16.25 4.57
C GLN A 168 11.53 -15.64 5.61
N LYS A 169 12.13 -14.47 5.30
CA LYS A 169 13.01 -13.74 6.23
C LYS A 169 12.23 -13.25 7.46
N PHE A 170 11.01 -12.77 7.30
CA PHE A 170 10.20 -12.31 8.44
C PHE A 170 9.83 -13.46 9.39
N CYS A 171 9.60 -14.66 8.87
CA CYS A 171 9.30 -15.85 9.66
C CYS A 171 10.55 -16.52 10.26
N ASP A 172 11.75 -16.21 9.78
CA ASP A 172 12.99 -16.80 10.26
C ASP A 172 13.30 -16.41 11.71
N ALA A 173 13.19 -17.39 12.61
CA ALA A 173 13.46 -17.23 14.04
C ALA A 173 14.89 -16.75 14.37
N ARG A 174 15.85 -16.94 13.46
CA ARG A 174 17.26 -16.57 13.63
C ARG A 174 17.50 -15.07 13.45
N LEU A 175 16.66 -14.38 12.69
CA LEU A 175 16.77 -12.92 12.53
C LEU A 175 16.23 -12.21 13.76
N GLU A 176 16.85 -11.13 14.19
CA GLU A 176 16.33 -10.37 15.32
C GLU A 176 15.02 -9.65 14.96
N THR A 177 14.10 -9.54 15.93
CA THR A 177 12.79 -8.87 15.76
C THR A 177 12.89 -7.46 15.16
N PRO A 178 13.85 -6.59 15.55
CA PRO A 178 14.02 -5.29 14.94
C PRO A 178 14.24 -5.37 13.43
N VAL A 179 15.09 -6.30 12.97
CA VAL A 179 15.46 -6.54 11.56
C VAL A 179 14.27 -7.01 10.74
N ARG A 180 13.51 -8.00 11.23
CA ARG A 180 12.28 -8.48 10.57
C ARG A 180 11.27 -7.35 10.36
N HIS A 181 11.06 -6.53 11.39
CA HIS A 181 10.21 -5.36 11.29
C HIS A 181 10.81 -4.28 10.36
N GLY A 182 12.14 -4.22 10.24
CA GLY A 182 12.82 -3.41 9.23
C GLY A 182 12.44 -3.80 7.80
N LEU A 183 12.52 -5.09 7.49
CA LEU A 183 12.12 -5.67 6.19
C LEU A 183 10.65 -5.35 5.88
N ALA A 184 9.75 -5.58 6.85
CA ALA A 184 8.33 -5.25 6.71
C ALA A 184 8.10 -3.75 6.43
N THR A 185 8.90 -2.87 7.04
CA THR A 185 8.79 -1.42 6.81
C THR A 185 9.28 -1.03 5.42
N ALA A 186 10.40 -1.60 4.96
CA ALA A 186 10.91 -1.37 3.61
C ALA A 186 9.93 -1.86 2.55
N PHE A 187 9.38 -3.05 2.74
CA PHE A 187 8.33 -3.64 1.91
C PHE A 187 7.12 -2.71 1.82
N LYS A 188 6.60 -2.26 2.97
CA LYS A 188 5.47 -1.34 3.01
C LYS A 188 5.75 -0.01 2.32
N ALA A 189 6.93 0.58 2.53
CA ALA A 189 7.28 1.87 1.95
C ALA A 189 7.28 1.84 0.41
N VAL A 190 7.97 0.84 -0.16
CA VAL A 190 8.07 0.68 -1.61
C VAL A 190 6.71 0.36 -2.24
N LEU A 191 5.98 -0.63 -1.71
CA LEU A 191 4.67 -0.98 -2.27
C LEU A 191 3.68 0.17 -2.14
N THR A 192 3.67 0.90 -1.01
CA THR A 192 2.80 2.06 -0.84
C THR A 192 3.04 3.11 -1.92
N LYS A 193 4.31 3.49 -2.13
CA LYS A 193 4.65 4.52 -3.10
C LYS A 193 4.33 4.08 -4.53
N ALA A 194 4.77 2.88 -4.91
CA ALA A 194 4.52 2.31 -6.23
C ALA A 194 3.02 2.18 -6.51
N THR A 195 2.23 1.62 -5.59
CA THR A 195 0.79 1.45 -5.78
C THR A 195 0.06 2.78 -5.89
N GLN A 196 0.39 3.78 -5.07
CA GLN A 196 -0.26 5.09 -5.15
C GLN A 196 0.03 5.80 -6.47
N ASP A 197 1.28 5.81 -6.90
CA ASP A 197 1.70 6.47 -8.14
C ASP A 197 1.09 5.77 -9.36
N THR A 198 1.17 4.44 -9.42
CA THR A 198 0.63 3.65 -10.52
C THR A 198 -0.89 3.80 -10.66
N LEU A 199 -1.65 3.67 -9.56
CA LEU A 199 -3.11 3.79 -9.60
C LEU A 199 -3.57 5.22 -9.92
N TYR A 200 -2.83 6.23 -9.47
CA TYR A 200 -3.07 7.62 -9.87
C TYR A 200 -2.96 7.75 -11.40
N THR A 201 -1.84 7.31 -11.97
CA THR A 201 -1.61 7.42 -13.43
C THR A 201 -2.64 6.63 -14.23
N TRP A 202 -3.00 5.41 -13.82
CA TRP A 202 -3.99 4.60 -14.54
C TRP A 202 -5.40 5.15 -14.49
N THR A 203 -5.77 5.80 -13.39
CA THR A 203 -7.05 6.51 -13.32
C THR A 203 -7.15 7.53 -14.45
N GLU A 204 -6.09 8.33 -14.66
CA GLU A 204 -6.04 9.28 -15.78
C GLU A 204 -5.98 8.59 -17.16
N ARG A 205 -5.20 7.51 -17.28
CA ARG A 205 -5.01 6.78 -18.54
C ARG A 205 -6.28 6.05 -19.01
N CYS A 206 -7.20 5.74 -18.10
CA CYS A 206 -8.53 5.21 -18.43
C CYS A 206 -9.57 6.31 -18.68
N GLY A 207 -9.21 7.60 -18.56
CA GLY A 207 -10.13 8.73 -18.67
C GLY A 207 -11.23 8.69 -17.60
N ALA A 208 -12.42 9.20 -17.92
CA ALA A 208 -13.56 9.20 -17.00
C ALA A 208 -13.92 7.79 -16.48
N GLN A 209 -13.64 6.74 -17.26
CA GLN A 209 -13.88 5.36 -16.84
C GLN A 209 -13.04 4.96 -15.62
N GLY A 210 -11.84 5.54 -15.45
CA GLY A 210 -11.01 5.29 -14.28
C GLY A 210 -11.60 5.82 -12.97
N LEU A 211 -12.50 6.80 -13.03
CA LEU A 211 -13.12 7.46 -11.89
C LEU A 211 -14.39 6.76 -11.38
N TYR A 212 -14.90 5.75 -12.09
CA TYR A 212 -16.06 5.00 -11.64
C TYR A 212 -15.66 3.81 -10.76
N GLU A 213 -16.29 3.72 -9.59
CA GLU A 213 -16.02 2.68 -8.58
C GLU A 213 -16.15 1.27 -9.14
N HIS A 214 -17.12 1.02 -10.03
CA HIS A 214 -17.35 -0.29 -10.65
C HIS A 214 -16.20 -0.80 -11.53
N ASN A 215 -15.27 0.08 -11.94
CA ASN A 215 -14.07 -0.31 -12.66
C ASN A 215 -12.87 -0.58 -11.74
N HIS A 216 -13.07 -0.49 -10.42
CA HIS A 216 -12.12 -0.87 -9.37
C HIS A 216 -10.82 -0.04 -9.27
N ILE A 217 -10.50 0.87 -10.19
CA ILE A 217 -9.21 1.59 -10.20
C ILE A 217 -9.17 2.65 -9.09
N ILE A 218 -10.03 3.68 -9.13
CA ILE A 218 -10.06 4.75 -8.12
C ILE A 218 -10.41 4.22 -6.73
N GLU A 219 -11.29 3.21 -6.65
CA GLU A 219 -11.64 2.51 -5.41
C GLU A 219 -10.37 1.92 -4.77
N SER A 220 -9.59 1.17 -5.55
CA SER A 220 -8.34 0.56 -5.10
C SER A 220 -7.29 1.59 -4.68
N GLN A 221 -7.25 2.74 -5.35
CA GLN A 221 -6.33 3.82 -4.98
C GLN A 221 -6.64 4.33 -3.58
N LEU A 222 -7.91 4.53 -3.27
CA LEU A 222 -8.36 4.99 -1.97
C LEU A 222 -8.18 3.91 -0.89
N GLU A 223 -8.47 2.64 -1.20
CA GLU A 223 -8.25 1.53 -0.27
C GLU A 223 -6.76 1.39 0.07
N SER A 224 -5.87 1.46 -0.92
CA SER A 224 -4.42 1.38 -0.69
C SER A 224 -3.87 2.58 0.10
N ARG A 225 -4.53 3.74 0.11
CA ARG A 225 -4.23 4.83 1.08
C ARG A 225 -4.63 4.45 2.50
N GLY A 226 -5.73 3.73 2.67
CA GLY A 226 -6.09 3.13 3.96
C GLY A 226 -5.00 2.17 4.47
N ILE A 227 -4.45 1.35 3.58
CA ILE A 227 -3.36 0.40 3.90
C ILE A 227 -2.07 1.12 4.30
N SER A 228 -1.71 2.22 3.63
CA SER A 228 -0.48 2.96 3.96
C SER A 228 -0.46 3.57 5.36
N ILE A 229 -1.65 3.82 5.94
CA ILE A 229 -1.85 4.39 7.28
C ILE A 229 -2.06 3.30 8.34
N SER A 230 -2.73 2.21 7.98
CA SER A 230 -3.08 1.11 8.90
C SER A 230 -1.84 0.30 9.32
N GLU A 231 -1.84 -0.32 10.50
CA GLU A 231 -0.69 -1.11 11.00
C GLU A 231 0.63 -0.32 11.04
N GLY A 232 0.52 0.97 11.36
CA GLY A 232 1.62 1.93 11.42
C GLY A 232 1.69 2.76 10.14
N ASP A 233 1.53 4.06 10.29
CA ASP A 233 1.73 5.02 9.21
C ASP A 233 3.14 4.86 8.59
N THR A 234 3.19 4.79 7.27
CA THR A 234 4.42 4.46 6.52
C THR A 234 5.56 5.43 6.84
N LEU A 235 5.30 6.73 6.87
CA LEU A 235 6.32 7.74 7.21
C LEU A 235 6.81 7.56 8.65
N THR A 236 5.90 7.36 9.60
CA THR A 236 6.22 7.15 11.01
C THR A 236 7.07 5.90 11.22
N LEU A 237 6.76 4.81 10.51
CA LEU A 237 7.58 3.60 10.52
C LEU A 237 8.97 3.88 9.93
N CYS A 238 9.05 4.58 8.79
CA CYS A 238 10.31 4.91 8.14
C CYS A 238 11.21 5.78 9.03
N ILE A 239 10.66 6.82 9.67
CA ILE A 239 11.38 7.67 10.65
C ILE A 239 11.98 6.81 11.75
N ARG A 240 11.17 5.91 12.33
CA ARG A 240 11.64 5.04 13.40
C ARG A 240 12.77 4.14 12.89
N LYS A 241 12.62 3.50 11.74
CA LYS A 241 13.60 2.54 11.21
C LYS A 241 14.89 3.18 10.71
N SER A 242 14.81 4.30 9.99
CA SER A 242 15.97 5.07 9.56
C SER A 242 16.82 5.50 10.75
N ARG A 243 16.17 5.98 11.82
CA ARG A 243 16.88 6.31 13.07
C ARG A 243 17.61 5.12 13.69
N HIS A 244 16.99 3.93 13.73
CA HIS A 244 17.67 2.74 14.25
C HIS A 244 18.86 2.35 13.35
N ARG A 245 18.69 2.41 12.02
CA ARG A 245 19.77 2.08 11.07
C ARG A 245 20.94 3.03 11.12
N MET A 246 20.68 4.32 11.34
CA MET A 246 21.73 5.33 11.44
C MET A 246 22.46 5.31 12.78
N LEU A 247 21.76 5.01 13.88
CA LEU A 247 22.32 5.10 15.25
C LEU A 247 22.82 3.78 15.83
N LEU A 248 22.27 2.64 15.40
CA LEU A 248 22.49 1.35 16.03
C LEU A 248 23.16 0.38 15.05
N GLN A 249 24.23 0.83 14.40
CA GLN A 249 24.94 0.07 13.37
C GLN A 249 25.31 -1.35 13.84
N GLU A 250 25.65 -1.56 15.11
CA GLU A 250 25.99 -2.88 15.65
C GLU A 250 24.77 -3.76 15.99
N LYS A 251 23.60 -3.15 16.22
CA LYS A 251 22.38 -3.85 16.74
C LYS A 251 21.23 -3.92 15.73
N TYR A 252 21.35 -3.25 14.59
CA TYR A 252 20.31 -3.26 13.55
C TYR A 252 20.93 -3.00 12.18
N LYS A 253 21.03 -4.06 11.37
CA LYS A 253 21.37 -3.99 9.95
C LYS A 253 20.30 -4.72 9.14
N LEU A 254 19.73 -4.04 8.14
CA LEU A 254 19.06 -4.77 7.06
C LEU A 254 20.11 -5.65 6.35
N PRO A 255 19.69 -6.72 5.66
CA PRO A 255 20.61 -7.59 4.94
C PRO A 255 21.55 -6.77 4.05
N PRO A 256 22.86 -7.08 4.03
CA PRO A 256 23.81 -6.42 3.14
C PRO A 256 23.43 -6.64 1.67
N PRO A 257 23.95 -5.82 0.74
CA PRO A 257 23.76 -6.05 -0.68
C PRO A 257 24.45 -7.34 -1.13
N ASP A 258 23.71 -8.19 -1.83
CA ASP A 258 24.26 -9.36 -2.51
C ASP A 258 24.97 -8.94 -3.80
N HIS A 259 24.52 -7.83 -4.41
CA HIS A 259 25.10 -7.24 -5.62
C HIS A 259 25.50 -5.77 -5.37
N PRO A 260 26.64 -5.52 -4.70
CA PRO A 260 27.05 -4.17 -4.29
C PRO A 260 27.32 -3.21 -5.46
N GLU A 261 27.66 -3.74 -6.64
CA GLU A 261 27.91 -2.94 -7.85
C GLU A 261 26.63 -2.47 -8.54
N SER A 262 25.47 -3.03 -8.20
CA SER A 262 24.19 -2.63 -8.80
C SER A 262 23.91 -1.14 -8.55
N PRO A 263 23.30 -0.42 -9.52
CA PRO A 263 22.97 0.99 -9.34
C PRO A 263 22.13 1.25 -8.07
N LEU A 264 21.19 0.35 -7.77
CA LEU A 264 20.30 0.46 -6.60
C LEU A 264 21.05 0.25 -5.28
N ALA A 265 22.03 -0.67 -5.22
CA ALA A 265 22.84 -0.87 -4.02
C ALA A 265 23.77 0.32 -3.75
N ARG A 266 24.38 0.88 -4.80
CA ARG A 266 25.21 2.09 -4.69
C ARG A 266 24.39 3.30 -4.25
N HIS A 267 23.16 3.43 -4.76
CA HIS A 267 22.19 4.45 -4.33
C HIS A 267 21.87 4.34 -2.85
N GLU A 268 21.41 3.17 -2.38
CA GLU A 268 21.12 2.94 -0.97
C GLU A 268 22.32 3.29 -0.08
N ALA A 269 23.50 2.75 -0.40
CA ALA A 269 24.70 2.98 0.42
C ALA A 269 25.00 4.48 0.57
N SER A 270 25.01 5.21 -0.56
CA SER A 270 25.33 6.63 -0.62
C SER A 270 24.33 7.51 0.13
N VAL A 271 23.03 7.34 -0.08
CA VAL A 271 22.02 8.19 0.58
C VAL A 271 22.00 7.99 2.10
N PHE A 272 22.29 6.77 2.57
CA PHE A 272 22.48 6.51 3.99
C PHE A 272 23.78 7.12 4.54
N ASP A 273 24.88 7.09 3.78
CA ASP A 273 26.15 7.71 4.17
C ASP A 273 26.08 9.23 4.26
N GLU A 274 25.36 9.88 3.33
CA GLU A 274 25.10 11.31 3.37
C GLU A 274 24.34 11.69 4.64
N CYS A 275 23.27 10.97 4.96
CA CYS A 275 22.49 11.22 6.17
C CYS A 275 23.28 10.93 7.44
N ARG A 276 24.16 9.92 7.44
CA ARG A 276 25.08 9.63 8.56
C ARG A 276 26.07 10.76 8.78
N THR A 277 26.69 11.23 7.71
CA THR A 277 27.65 12.34 7.74
C THR A 277 27.00 13.61 8.28
N LEU A 278 25.76 13.89 7.86
CA LEU A 278 24.99 15.01 8.40
C LEU A 278 24.69 14.82 9.89
N LEU A 279 24.25 13.64 10.31
CA LEU A 279 23.95 13.34 11.71
C LEU A 279 25.19 13.51 12.62
N GLN A 280 26.37 13.11 12.15
CA GLN A 280 27.62 13.26 12.91
C GLN A 280 28.01 14.73 13.14
N LYS A 281 27.58 15.64 12.25
CA LYS A 281 27.84 17.09 12.36
C LYS A 281 26.83 17.81 13.26
N MET A 282 25.74 17.16 13.67
CA MET A 282 24.65 17.81 14.43
C MET A 282 24.92 17.78 15.93
N GLU A 283 24.96 18.95 16.55
CA GLU A 283 24.94 19.08 18.01
C GLU A 283 23.61 18.55 18.57
N GLY A 284 23.67 17.64 19.55
CA GLY A 284 22.49 16.95 20.11
C GLY A 284 22.00 15.74 19.29
N GLY A 285 22.67 15.40 18.18
CA GLY A 285 22.42 14.20 17.39
C GLY A 285 20.95 14.04 16.98
N HIS A 286 20.38 12.84 17.16
CA HIS A 286 19.02 12.50 16.70
C HIS A 286 17.87 13.17 17.48
N ARG A 287 18.17 13.95 18.53
CA ARG A 287 17.17 14.70 19.31
C ARG A 287 17.21 16.19 19.04
N SER A 288 18.12 16.64 18.18
CA SER A 288 18.27 18.06 17.87
C SER A 288 17.13 18.58 17.00
N PRO A 289 16.79 19.88 17.09
CA PRO A 289 15.89 20.53 16.13
C PRO A 289 16.40 20.41 14.68
N GLU A 290 17.72 20.35 14.50
CA GLU A 290 18.33 20.20 13.18
C GLU A 290 18.07 18.81 12.57
N PHE A 291 18.06 17.74 13.37
CA PHE A 291 17.66 16.41 12.90
C PHE A 291 16.22 16.42 12.36
N ASN A 292 15.31 17.11 13.06
CA ASN A 292 13.93 17.28 12.60
C ASN A 292 13.85 18.03 11.26
N ARG A 293 14.67 19.08 11.07
CA ARG A 293 14.69 19.89 9.85
C ARG A 293 15.33 19.18 8.66
N VAL A 294 16.39 18.41 8.90
CA VAL A 294 17.31 17.95 7.83
C VAL A 294 17.19 16.44 7.57
N ILE A 295 16.99 15.60 8.58
CA ILE A 295 17.00 14.14 8.42
C ILE A 295 15.59 13.55 8.36
N LEU A 296 14.67 14.00 9.21
CA LEU A 296 13.31 13.43 9.24
C LEU A 296 12.58 13.48 7.89
N PRO A 297 12.64 14.56 7.10
CA PRO A 297 12.02 14.61 5.77
C PRO A 297 12.58 13.57 4.79
N ARG A 298 13.82 13.10 5.01
CA ARG A 298 14.51 12.13 4.14
C ARG A 298 14.24 10.68 4.56
N CYS A 299 13.68 10.44 5.74
CA CYS A 299 13.58 9.10 6.31
C CYS A 299 12.70 8.15 5.48
N HIS A 300 11.63 8.64 4.85
CA HIS A 300 10.82 7.83 3.93
C HIS A 300 11.67 7.33 2.76
N PHE A 301 12.30 8.28 2.07
CA PHE A 301 13.17 8.04 0.92
C PHE A 301 14.34 7.09 1.22
N LEU A 302 14.97 7.21 2.40
CA LEU A 302 16.01 6.30 2.84
C LEU A 302 15.52 4.84 2.91
N ILE A 303 14.37 4.60 3.54
CA ILE A 303 13.84 3.23 3.65
C ILE A 303 13.36 2.71 2.30
N GLU A 304 12.84 3.59 1.45
CA GLU A 304 12.41 3.26 0.11
C GLU A 304 13.59 2.81 -0.77
N SER A 305 14.72 3.53 -0.78
CA SER A 305 15.94 3.12 -1.51
C SER A 305 16.44 1.74 -1.09
N ALA A 306 16.40 1.45 0.22
CA ALA A 306 16.74 0.13 0.74
C ALA A 306 15.78 -0.96 0.26
N GLY A 307 14.48 -0.66 0.24
CA GLY A 307 13.46 -1.57 -0.24
C GLY A 307 13.58 -1.84 -1.73
N GLN A 308 13.88 -0.83 -2.56
CA GLN A 308 14.06 -0.97 -4.01
C GLN A 308 15.20 -1.94 -4.35
N ARG A 309 16.36 -1.79 -3.68
CA ARG A 309 17.45 -2.76 -3.81
C ARG A 309 17.00 -4.15 -3.37
N LEU A 310 16.43 -4.29 -2.17
CA LEU A 310 16.03 -5.60 -1.64
C LEU A 310 15.01 -6.31 -2.55
N ALA A 311 14.09 -5.55 -3.15
CA ALA A 311 13.13 -6.07 -4.11
C ALA A 311 13.81 -6.58 -5.38
N TYR A 312 14.73 -5.79 -5.94
CA TYR A 312 15.49 -6.16 -7.12
C TYR A 312 16.35 -7.42 -6.90
N GLU A 313 17.07 -7.51 -5.79
CA GLU A 313 17.90 -8.69 -5.46
C GLU A 313 17.07 -9.95 -5.21
N ALA A 314 15.91 -9.82 -4.57
CA ALA A 314 14.97 -10.93 -4.41
C ALA A 314 14.42 -11.41 -5.77
N ALA A 315 14.13 -10.48 -6.68
CA ALA A 315 13.68 -10.80 -8.02
C ALA A 315 14.77 -11.45 -8.90
N LEU A 316 16.03 -10.99 -8.77
CA LEU A 316 17.20 -11.66 -9.37
C LEU A 316 17.32 -13.10 -8.87
N SER A 317 17.24 -13.31 -7.55
CA SER A 317 17.34 -14.63 -6.93
C SER A 317 16.19 -15.57 -7.34
N ALA A 318 15.02 -15.00 -7.62
CA ALA A 318 13.85 -15.74 -8.11
C ALA A 318 13.85 -15.96 -9.63
N ASN A 319 14.89 -15.54 -10.36
CA ASN A 319 15.00 -15.63 -11.81
C ASN A 319 13.84 -14.92 -12.56
N VAL A 320 13.40 -13.76 -12.06
CA VAL A 320 12.47 -12.90 -12.81
C VAL A 320 13.12 -12.49 -14.14
N SER A 321 12.31 -12.40 -15.19
CA SER A 321 12.78 -12.09 -16.55
C SER A 321 13.71 -10.86 -16.57
N PRO A 322 14.89 -10.95 -17.24
CA PRO A 322 15.80 -9.82 -17.37
C PRO A 322 15.15 -8.56 -17.96
N ILE A 323 14.15 -8.72 -18.83
CA ILE A 323 13.40 -7.60 -19.41
C ILE A 323 12.62 -6.85 -18.32
N LEU A 324 11.92 -7.58 -17.45
CA LEU A 324 11.15 -6.98 -16.35
C LEU A 324 12.07 -6.37 -15.31
N LEU A 325 13.21 -6.99 -15.02
CA LEU A 325 14.23 -6.43 -14.13
C LEU A 325 14.80 -5.11 -14.66
N ALA A 326 15.08 -5.01 -15.97
CA ALA A 326 15.56 -3.78 -16.61
C ALA A 326 14.51 -2.65 -16.56
N ILE A 327 13.23 -2.98 -16.79
CA ILE A 327 12.13 -2.02 -16.66
C ILE A 327 12.01 -1.54 -15.20
N TYR A 328 12.07 -2.45 -14.23
CA TYR A 328 12.01 -2.10 -12.80
C TYR A 328 13.20 -1.22 -12.36
N GLU A 329 14.42 -1.55 -12.80
CA GLU A 329 15.63 -0.78 -12.48
C GLU A 329 15.54 0.64 -13.04
N THR A 330 15.19 0.78 -14.32
CA THR A 330 15.01 2.11 -14.95
C THR A 330 13.87 2.91 -14.32
N GLY A 331 12.78 2.25 -13.93
CA GLY A 331 11.68 2.85 -13.16
C GLY A 331 12.13 3.33 -11.77
N SER A 332 13.03 2.60 -11.11
CA SER A 332 13.61 2.99 -9.82
C SER A 332 14.61 4.14 -9.97
N ILE A 333 15.44 4.13 -11.01
CA ILE A 333 16.39 5.20 -11.33
C ILE A 333 15.66 6.54 -11.55
N ARG A 334 14.52 6.51 -12.25
CA ARG A 334 13.70 7.71 -12.51
C ARG A 334 13.21 8.41 -11.26
N GLN A 335 13.08 7.71 -10.13
CA GLN A 335 12.57 8.29 -8.88
C GLN A 335 13.59 9.21 -8.19
N ASP A 336 14.88 9.06 -8.49
CA ASP A 336 15.95 9.94 -8.01
C ASP A 336 16.98 10.23 -9.11
N SER A 337 16.48 10.71 -10.26
CA SER A 337 17.30 11.04 -11.42
C SER A 337 18.47 12.00 -11.07
N SER A 338 18.26 12.89 -10.10
CA SER A 338 19.28 13.80 -9.54
C SER A 338 20.48 13.08 -8.98
N TRP A 339 20.27 12.10 -8.09
CA TRP A 339 21.38 11.37 -7.49
C TRP A 339 22.11 10.52 -8.55
N TYR A 340 21.38 9.86 -9.45
CA TYR A 340 22.01 9.05 -10.50
C TYR A 340 22.83 9.88 -11.48
N LEU A 341 22.46 11.16 -11.69
CA LEU A 341 23.26 12.11 -12.44
C LEU A 341 24.53 12.52 -11.68
N GLU A 342 24.41 12.96 -10.43
CA GLU A 342 25.51 13.55 -9.66
C GLU A 342 26.52 12.52 -9.12
N LYS A 343 26.02 11.36 -8.68
CA LYS A 343 26.80 10.32 -7.99
C LYS A 343 26.85 9.02 -8.77
N GLY A 344 25.79 8.69 -9.50
CA GLY A 344 25.70 7.47 -10.30
C GLY A 344 26.46 7.53 -11.63
N GLY A 345 26.77 8.72 -12.12
CA GLY A 345 27.44 8.93 -13.42
C GLY A 345 26.55 8.63 -14.63
N ILE A 346 25.23 8.56 -14.45
CA ILE A 346 24.27 8.25 -15.53
C ILE A 346 23.58 9.54 -15.96
N SER A 347 23.91 10.03 -17.15
CA SER A 347 23.30 11.26 -17.70
C SER A 347 21.79 11.10 -17.88
N ARG A 348 21.04 12.20 -17.87
CA ARG A 348 19.57 12.17 -18.09
C ARG A 348 19.20 11.54 -19.43
N GLU A 349 19.98 11.82 -20.48
CA GLU A 349 19.80 11.21 -21.80
C GLU A 349 20.04 9.70 -21.74
N LYS A 350 21.09 9.26 -21.05
CA LYS A 350 21.36 7.83 -20.88
C LYS A 350 20.26 7.13 -20.07
N GLN A 351 19.76 7.75 -19.00
CA GLN A 351 18.63 7.22 -18.23
C GLN A 351 17.39 7.03 -19.13
N PHE A 352 17.10 7.99 -20.01
CA PHE A 352 15.99 7.92 -20.96
C PHE A 352 16.19 6.84 -22.03
N GLU A 353 17.40 6.72 -22.59
CA GLU A 353 17.74 5.65 -23.53
C GLU A 353 17.58 4.25 -22.92
N MET A 354 18.09 4.05 -21.69
CA MET A 354 17.97 2.77 -20.98
C MET A 354 16.50 2.40 -20.77
N GLU A 355 15.67 3.37 -20.38
CA GLU A 355 14.24 3.15 -20.24
C GLU A 355 13.57 2.80 -21.57
N ILE A 356 13.88 3.52 -22.65
CA ILE A 356 13.32 3.23 -23.97
C ILE A 356 13.64 1.80 -24.38
N GLN A 357 14.92 1.41 -24.28
CA GLN A 357 15.38 0.08 -24.65
C GLN A 357 14.67 -1.02 -23.84
N ALA A 358 14.55 -0.83 -22.52
CA ALA A 358 13.88 -1.79 -21.65
C ALA A 358 12.39 -1.94 -21.98
N LEU A 359 11.70 -0.82 -22.19
CA LEU A 359 10.29 -0.80 -22.52
C LEU A 359 10.02 -1.33 -23.94
N ASP A 360 10.90 -1.09 -24.91
CA ASP A 360 10.79 -1.64 -26.27
C ASP A 360 10.95 -3.16 -26.28
N ALA A 361 11.82 -3.70 -25.43
CA ALA A 361 11.95 -5.15 -25.24
C ALA A 361 10.71 -5.75 -24.54
N GLY A 362 10.05 -5.01 -23.64
CA GLY A 362 8.87 -5.47 -22.91
C GLY A 362 7.56 -5.35 -23.70
N LEU A 363 7.44 -4.39 -24.60
CA LEU A 363 6.19 -4.08 -25.30
C LEU A 363 5.59 -5.27 -26.09
N PRO A 364 6.36 -6.09 -26.83
CA PRO A 364 5.82 -7.26 -27.52
C PRO A 364 5.19 -8.30 -26.58
N LEU A 365 5.59 -8.29 -25.30
CA LEU A 365 5.10 -9.22 -24.28
C LEU A 365 3.91 -8.67 -23.50
N LEU A 366 3.47 -7.43 -23.76
CA LEU A 366 2.50 -6.72 -22.91
C LEU A 366 1.20 -7.50 -22.70
N ASP A 367 0.58 -7.99 -23.77
CA ASP A 367 -0.71 -8.69 -23.68
C ASP A 367 -0.56 -10.03 -22.94
N GLN A 368 0.51 -10.77 -23.27
CA GLN A 368 0.86 -12.01 -22.58
C GLN A 368 1.11 -11.79 -21.08
N LEU A 369 1.85 -10.73 -20.72
CA LEU A 369 2.14 -10.39 -19.31
C LEU A 369 0.86 -10.01 -18.55
N LEU A 370 -0.11 -9.37 -19.21
CA LEU A 370 -1.41 -9.09 -18.60
C LEU A 370 -2.16 -10.39 -18.28
N ASP A 371 -2.16 -11.35 -19.20
CA ASP A 371 -2.86 -12.63 -19.01
C ASP A 371 -2.16 -13.55 -18.00
N GLN A 372 -0.83 -13.54 -17.97
CA GLN A 372 -0.03 -14.33 -17.01
C GLN A 372 -0.25 -13.96 -15.55
N MET A 373 -0.84 -12.80 -15.26
CA MET A 373 -1.20 -12.43 -13.88
C MET A 373 -2.33 -13.30 -13.31
N ASP A 374 -3.10 -14.00 -14.16
CA ASP A 374 -4.20 -14.91 -13.78
C ASP A 374 -5.23 -14.24 -12.84
N VAL A 375 -5.61 -13.00 -13.19
CA VAL A 375 -6.58 -12.21 -12.40
C VAL A 375 -7.92 -11.99 -13.11
N GLU A 376 -8.04 -12.37 -14.38
CA GLU A 376 -9.26 -12.18 -15.18
C GLU A 376 -10.53 -12.68 -14.47
N PRO A 377 -10.56 -13.88 -13.85
CA PRO A 377 -11.77 -14.39 -13.17
C PRO A 377 -12.23 -13.53 -11.99
N TYR A 378 -11.34 -12.70 -11.43
CA TYR A 378 -11.62 -11.82 -10.29
C TYR A 378 -11.92 -10.37 -10.71
N CYS A 379 -11.86 -10.07 -12.01
CA CYS A 379 -12.11 -8.72 -12.53
C CYS A 379 -13.56 -8.58 -13.02
N THR A 380 -14.36 -7.80 -12.29
CA THR A 380 -15.77 -7.55 -12.66
C THR A 380 -15.99 -6.20 -13.35
N ALA A 381 -14.93 -5.52 -13.77
CA ALA A 381 -15.01 -4.20 -14.38
C ALA A 381 -15.74 -4.24 -15.74
N PRO A 382 -16.84 -3.50 -15.92
CA PRO A 382 -17.57 -3.45 -17.19
C PRO A 382 -16.71 -3.05 -18.39
N ILE A 383 -15.70 -2.21 -18.18
CA ILE A 383 -14.83 -1.69 -19.25
C ILE A 383 -13.93 -2.74 -19.91
N LEU A 384 -13.90 -3.97 -19.42
CA LEU A 384 -13.08 -5.05 -19.98
C LEU A 384 -13.61 -5.54 -21.33
N SER A 385 -14.93 -5.60 -21.52
CA SER A 385 -15.52 -6.08 -22.77
C SER A 385 -16.77 -5.30 -23.16
N GLU A 386 -17.16 -5.38 -24.44
CA GLU A 386 -18.39 -4.74 -24.92
C GLU A 386 -19.61 -5.40 -24.29
N SER A 387 -19.64 -6.73 -24.29
CA SER A 387 -20.70 -7.50 -23.64
C SER A 387 -20.87 -7.20 -22.15
N LEU A 388 -19.78 -6.92 -21.42
CA LEU A 388 -19.84 -6.55 -20.00
C LEU A 388 -20.38 -5.12 -19.82
N MET A 389 -19.97 -4.21 -20.70
CA MET A 389 -20.47 -2.84 -20.71
C MET A 389 -21.95 -2.77 -21.06
N GLU A 390 -22.41 -3.53 -22.05
CA GLU A 390 -23.83 -3.64 -22.42
C GLU A 390 -24.66 -4.19 -21.27
N LYS A 391 -24.25 -5.33 -20.69
CA LYS A 391 -24.92 -5.92 -19.51
C LYS A 391 -24.99 -4.94 -18.34
N PHE A 392 -23.93 -4.16 -18.12
CA PHE A 392 -23.91 -3.14 -17.08
C PHE A 392 -24.92 -2.01 -17.39
N ASN A 393 -24.93 -1.52 -18.63
CA ASN A 393 -25.85 -0.46 -19.06
C ASN A 393 -27.32 -0.88 -18.99
N ASP A 394 -27.64 -2.11 -19.39
CA ASP A 394 -28.99 -2.68 -19.31
C ASP A 394 -29.51 -2.76 -17.86
N GLY A 395 -28.60 -2.86 -16.90
CA GLY A 395 -28.91 -2.85 -15.47
C GLY A 395 -29.11 -1.45 -14.86
N LEU A 396 -28.83 -0.37 -15.61
CA LEU A 396 -28.95 0.99 -15.10
C LEU A 396 -30.40 1.48 -15.11
N THR A 397 -30.75 2.24 -14.07
CA THR A 397 -32.03 2.95 -14.04
C THR A 397 -32.08 3.99 -15.15
N THR A 398 -33.05 3.86 -16.05
CA THR A 398 -33.26 4.79 -17.16
C THR A 398 -34.34 5.80 -16.81
N TYR A 399 -34.01 7.09 -16.93
CA TYR A 399 -34.98 8.18 -16.82
C TYR A 399 -35.27 8.71 -18.22
N GLY A 400 -36.46 8.40 -18.75
CA GLY A 400 -36.94 8.90 -20.04
C GLY A 400 -37.63 10.26 -19.91
N GLY A 401 -37.59 11.05 -20.99
CA GLY A 401 -38.47 12.23 -21.11
C GLY A 401 -39.93 11.80 -21.18
N VAL A 402 -40.82 12.57 -20.55
CA VAL A 402 -42.27 12.41 -20.79
C VAL A 402 -42.50 12.80 -22.25
N ASP A 403 -43.01 11.88 -23.06
CA ASP A 403 -43.53 12.23 -24.38
C ASP A 403 -44.64 13.28 -24.18
N MET A 404 -44.32 14.56 -24.42
CA MET A 404 -45.29 15.67 -24.39
C MET A 404 -46.31 15.62 -25.55
N ALA A 405 -46.56 14.43 -26.12
CA ALA A 405 -47.63 14.20 -27.08
C ALA A 405 -48.94 13.72 -26.42
N MET A 406 -48.94 13.32 -25.14
CA MET A 406 -50.13 12.76 -24.49
C MET A 406 -50.18 13.06 -22.98
N SER A 407 -50.41 14.32 -22.57
CA SER A 407 -51.26 14.64 -21.41
C SER A 407 -51.22 16.13 -21.10
N GLY A 408 -52.34 16.80 -21.35
CA GLY A 408 -52.60 18.11 -20.76
C GLY A 408 -52.66 18.01 -19.23
N GLY A 409 -52.10 19.04 -18.59
CA GLY A 409 -52.48 19.50 -17.26
C GLY A 409 -52.14 18.59 -16.09
N ILE A 410 -50.93 18.70 -15.54
CA ILE A 410 -50.70 18.51 -14.10
C ILE A 410 -49.78 19.62 -13.57
N SER A 411 -50.32 20.36 -12.61
CA SER A 411 -49.69 21.41 -11.81
C SER A 411 -48.55 20.87 -10.96
N ILE A 412 -47.37 21.47 -11.07
CA ILE A 412 -46.22 21.17 -10.21
C ILE A 412 -46.37 21.99 -8.92
N ALA A 413 -46.75 21.31 -7.83
CA ALA A 413 -46.62 21.84 -6.48
C ALA A 413 -45.13 21.85 -6.10
N GLN A 414 -44.59 23.04 -5.86
CA GLN A 414 -43.25 23.26 -5.30
C GLN A 414 -43.17 22.68 -3.88
N SER A 415 -42.28 21.71 -3.65
CA SER A 415 -41.77 21.41 -2.31
C SER A 415 -40.41 22.06 -2.13
N LYS A 416 -40.35 22.97 -1.15
CA LYS A 416 -39.14 23.63 -0.64
C LYS A 416 -38.13 22.61 -0.11
N LEU A 417 -36.85 22.83 -0.43
CA LEU A 417 -35.72 22.63 0.47
C LEU A 417 -34.89 23.91 0.46
#